data_AF-A0A8T5WMI8-F1
#
_entry.id   AF-A0A8T5WMI8-F1
#
_cell.length_a   1.000
_cell.length_b   1.000
_cell.length_c   1.000
_cell.angle_alpha   90.00
_cell.angle_beta   90.00
_cell.angle_gamma   90.00
#
_symmetry.space_group_name_H-M   'P 1'
#
loop_
_entity.id
_entity.type
_entity.pdbx_description
1 polymer ?
#
loop_
_entity_poly.entity_id
_entity_poly.type
_entity_poly.pdbx_seq_one_letter_code
_entity_poly.pdbx_strand_id
1 'polypeptide(L)'
;MYAFSHPGIAATNVLALYGDELNVQWFVGRENPTSDILYPLELGYWNEKTPVYNPLYSYPEDYSSKEISLDFSTIQYDFDLGKPYFDINGNGIDDSGDFALGTKTPTMFGKDYYSRGLTAALKENGALTDTNWPASLATEEETQRDWPFRETINNYEELGTNIPNLKVLLLFGVDDHVQTVKDKPHIHQAYDGFTSAGIWVRLNPDESYIQDVGFTSISPDNDANTQPSDWNTIEDWSHPSTTTSAKLLPYAAIMEMADRTEKENWENNLDSVLF
;
A
#
# COMPACT_ATOMS: atom_id res chain seq x y z
N MET A 1 9.37 -2.35 -15.63
CA MET A 1 8.32 -3.31 -15.17
C MET A 1 7.16 -2.53 -14.57
N TYR A 2 5.91 -2.93 -14.81
CA TYR A 2 4.73 -2.32 -14.18
C TYR A 2 3.98 -3.37 -13.35
N ALA A 3 3.55 -3.01 -12.14
CA ALA A 3 2.66 -3.82 -11.32
C ALA A 3 1.74 -2.94 -10.46
N PHE A 4 0.57 -3.47 -10.15
CA PHE A 4 -0.47 -2.81 -9.37
C PHE A 4 -1.00 -3.75 -8.30
N SER A 5 -1.27 -3.24 -7.10
CA SER A 5 -1.82 -4.01 -5.98
C SER A 5 -0.93 -5.22 -5.63
N HIS A 6 -1.52 -6.40 -5.43
CA HIS A 6 -0.85 -7.61 -4.95
C HIS A 6 0.36 -8.03 -5.82
N PRO A 7 0.27 -8.02 -7.17
CA PRO A 7 1.43 -8.21 -8.05
C PRO A 7 2.63 -7.30 -7.75
N GLY A 8 2.41 -6.09 -7.24
CA GLY A 8 3.50 -5.16 -6.93
C GLY A 8 4.35 -5.60 -5.75
N ILE A 9 3.77 -6.27 -4.75
CA ILE A 9 4.54 -6.91 -3.68
C ILE A 9 5.42 -8.01 -4.24
N ALA A 10 4.85 -8.90 -5.04
CA ALA A 10 5.60 -9.98 -5.65
C ALA A 10 6.76 -9.43 -6.50
N ALA A 11 6.50 -8.38 -7.29
CA ALA A 11 7.54 -7.70 -8.07
C ALA A 11 8.64 -7.12 -7.16
N THR A 12 8.30 -6.37 -6.13
CA THR A 12 9.27 -5.79 -5.19
C THR A 12 10.11 -6.86 -4.50
N ASN A 13 9.48 -7.94 -4.00
CA ASN A 13 10.19 -9.03 -3.35
C ASN A 13 11.10 -9.81 -4.31
N VAL A 14 10.67 -10.04 -5.55
CA VAL A 14 11.50 -10.68 -6.58
C VAL A 14 12.69 -9.80 -6.95
N LEU A 15 12.48 -8.49 -7.10
CA LEU A 15 13.56 -7.53 -7.36
C LEU A 15 14.54 -7.45 -6.18
N ALA A 16 14.03 -7.51 -4.95
CA ALA A 16 14.85 -7.49 -3.75
C ALA A 16 15.72 -8.73 -3.64
N LEU A 17 15.16 -9.92 -3.87
CA LEU A 17 15.86 -11.19 -3.66
C LEU A 17 16.72 -11.65 -4.85
N TYR A 18 16.35 -11.27 -6.07
CA TYR A 18 16.96 -11.79 -7.31
C TYR A 18 17.35 -10.66 -8.27
N GLY A 19 17.47 -9.43 -7.78
CA GLY A 19 17.71 -8.25 -8.61
C GLY A 19 18.98 -8.33 -9.47
N ASP A 20 20.00 -9.03 -8.99
CA ASP A 20 21.29 -9.22 -9.65
C ASP A 20 21.25 -10.28 -10.77
N GLU A 21 20.22 -11.14 -10.75
CA GLU A 21 19.92 -12.11 -11.81
C GLU A 21 18.99 -11.53 -12.90
N LEU A 22 18.43 -10.34 -12.67
CA LEU A 22 17.42 -9.71 -13.52
C LEU A 22 17.97 -8.50 -14.26
N ASN A 23 17.58 -8.32 -15.53
CA ASN A 23 17.87 -7.11 -16.29
C ASN A 23 16.68 -6.13 -16.24
N VAL A 24 16.43 -5.53 -15.06
CA VAL A 24 15.34 -4.57 -14.85
C VAL A 24 15.94 -3.20 -14.53
N GLN A 25 15.66 -2.21 -15.37
CA GLN A 25 16.16 -0.84 -15.17
C GLN A 25 15.18 0.04 -14.39
N TRP A 26 13.90 -0.27 -14.46
CA TRP A 26 12.86 0.53 -13.80
C TRP A 26 11.66 -0.29 -13.35
N PHE A 27 10.97 0.22 -12.33
CA PHE A 27 9.74 -0.32 -11.78
C PHE A 27 8.70 0.80 -11.59
N VAL A 28 7.50 0.59 -12.12
CA VAL A 28 6.32 1.41 -11.81
C VAL A 28 5.43 0.60 -10.90
N GLY A 29 5.31 1.05 -9.64
CA GLY A 29 4.42 0.47 -8.66
C GLY A 29 3.17 1.33 -8.49
N ARG A 30 1.98 0.76 -8.65
CA ARG A 30 0.73 1.48 -8.43
C ARG A 30 0.00 0.92 -7.22
N GLU A 31 -0.20 1.75 -6.19
CA GLU A 31 -1.05 1.44 -5.02
C GLU A 31 -0.80 0.03 -4.44
N ASN A 32 0.48 -0.31 -4.25
CA ASN A 32 0.90 -1.61 -3.75
C ASN A 32 0.92 -1.58 -2.21
N PRO A 33 0.17 -2.46 -1.49
CA PRO A 33 0.33 -2.56 -0.05
C PRO A 33 1.75 -3.05 0.30
N THR A 34 2.25 -2.66 1.47
CA THR A 34 3.64 -2.92 1.90
C THR A 34 3.73 -3.87 3.10
N SER A 35 2.68 -3.91 3.92
CA SER A 35 2.57 -4.66 5.17
C SER A 35 1.23 -5.37 5.28
N ASP A 36 1.17 -6.40 6.12
CA ASP A 36 0.01 -7.27 6.32
C ASP A 36 -1.27 -6.52 6.74
N ILE A 37 -1.17 -5.48 7.57
CA ILE A 37 -2.30 -4.64 8.04
C ILE A 37 -3.02 -3.87 6.92
N LEU A 38 -2.32 -3.56 5.83
CA LEU A 38 -2.89 -2.82 4.70
C LEU A 38 -3.73 -3.72 3.79
N TYR A 39 -3.49 -5.03 3.76
CA TYR A 39 -4.24 -5.95 2.90
C TYR A 39 -5.73 -6.11 3.29
N PRO A 40 -6.07 -6.39 4.56
CA PRO A 40 -7.44 -6.54 5.03
C PRO A 40 -8.10 -5.19 5.35
N LEU A 41 -7.45 -4.07 5.02
CA LEU A 41 -8.00 -2.71 5.19
C LEU A 41 -8.29 -2.35 6.65
N GLU A 42 -7.41 -2.78 7.55
CA GLU A 42 -7.59 -2.58 8.99
C GLU A 42 -7.51 -1.12 9.43
N LEU A 43 -6.85 -0.27 8.66
CA LEU A 43 -6.76 1.18 8.94
C LEU A 43 -8.01 1.95 8.47
N GLY A 44 -8.81 1.34 7.59
CA GLY A 44 -9.94 2.00 6.95
C GLY A 44 -10.27 1.39 5.61
N TYR A 45 -11.54 1.53 5.19
CA TYR A 45 -12.05 0.94 3.97
C TYR A 45 -13.13 1.82 3.33
N TRP A 46 -13.37 1.61 2.05
CA TRP A 46 -14.46 2.26 1.32
C TRP A 46 -15.80 1.58 1.63
N ASN A 47 -16.74 2.32 2.22
CA ASN A 47 -18.16 1.95 2.21
C ASN A 47 -18.82 2.63 1.00
N GLU A 48 -18.92 1.87 -0.10
CA GLU A 48 -19.25 2.39 -1.42
C GLU A 48 -18.27 3.48 -1.90
N LYS A 49 -18.61 4.76 -1.67
CA LYS A 49 -17.79 5.93 -2.00
C LYS A 49 -17.47 6.80 -0.79
N THR A 50 -17.89 6.37 0.40
CA THR A 50 -17.63 7.08 1.63
C THR A 50 -16.46 6.39 2.32
N PRO A 51 -15.35 7.09 2.58
CA PRO A 51 -14.24 6.50 3.31
C PRO A 51 -14.65 6.29 4.77
N VAL A 52 -14.38 5.11 5.28
CA VAL A 52 -14.47 4.80 6.71
C VAL A 52 -13.05 4.69 7.24
N TYR A 53 -12.79 5.32 8.37
CA TYR A 53 -11.47 5.35 9.01
C TYR A 53 -11.53 4.58 10.32
N ASN A 54 -10.50 3.80 10.60
CA ASN A 54 -10.33 3.21 11.92
C ASN A 54 -9.92 4.32 12.89
N PRO A 55 -10.72 4.64 13.92
CA PRO A 55 -10.40 5.72 14.86
C PRO A 55 -9.17 5.43 15.73
N LEU A 56 -8.65 4.21 15.70
CA LEU A 56 -7.47 3.78 16.46
C LEU A 56 -6.16 3.98 15.68
N TYR A 57 -6.22 4.48 14.43
CA TYR A 57 -5.05 4.86 13.66
C TYR A 57 -4.94 6.39 13.55
N SER A 58 -3.81 6.95 13.95
CA SER A 58 -3.46 8.36 13.87
C SER A 58 -2.08 8.55 13.23
N TYR A 59 -2.04 9.31 12.14
CA TYR A 59 -0.77 9.78 11.58
C TYR A 59 -0.40 11.14 12.20
N PRO A 60 0.86 11.36 12.61
CA PRO A 60 2.04 10.49 12.40
C PRO A 60 2.32 9.49 13.53
N GLU A 61 1.54 9.47 14.61
CA GLU A 61 1.85 8.72 15.84
C GLU A 61 2.00 7.20 15.62
N ASP A 62 1.16 6.64 14.74
CA ASP A 62 1.04 5.21 14.49
C ASP A 62 1.80 4.76 13.23
N TYR A 63 2.52 5.67 12.58
CA TYR A 63 3.26 5.41 11.35
C TYR A 63 4.77 5.31 11.59
N SER A 64 5.40 4.33 10.94
CA SER A 64 6.82 4.35 10.62
C SER A 64 7.09 3.71 9.26
N SER A 65 8.30 3.93 8.73
CA SER A 65 8.75 3.30 7.49
C SER A 65 8.82 1.77 7.57
N LYS A 66 8.83 1.18 8.77
CA LYS A 66 8.99 -0.26 9.01
C LYS A 66 7.80 -0.96 9.66
N GLU A 67 6.82 -0.20 10.13
CA GLU A 67 5.70 -0.71 10.90
C GLU A 67 4.55 0.30 10.89
N ILE A 68 3.32 -0.21 10.90
CA ILE A 68 2.13 0.57 11.21
C ILE A 68 1.57 -0.01 12.50
N SER A 69 1.46 0.83 13.51
CA SER A 69 0.92 0.46 14.82
C SER A 69 -0.59 0.62 14.81
N LEU A 70 -1.29 -0.34 15.40
CA LEU A 70 -2.72 -0.23 15.63
C LEU A 70 -3.03 -0.90 16.98
N ASP A 71 -3.80 -0.23 17.83
CA ASP A 71 -4.18 -0.80 19.11
C ASP A 71 -5.27 -1.87 18.93
N PHE A 72 -4.87 -3.14 18.99
CA PHE A 72 -5.78 -4.28 18.91
C PHE A 72 -6.35 -4.72 20.28
N SER A 73 -6.13 -3.98 21.37
CA SER A 73 -6.58 -4.39 22.71
C SER A 73 -8.10 -4.52 22.85
N THR A 74 -8.87 -3.91 21.96
CA THR A 74 -10.33 -3.98 21.91
C THR A 74 -10.87 -4.92 20.83
N ILE A 75 -10.01 -5.63 20.08
CA ILE A 75 -10.50 -6.51 19.01
C ILE A 75 -11.32 -7.67 19.59
N GLN A 76 -12.51 -7.87 19.02
CA GLN A 76 -13.46 -8.93 19.29
C GLN A 76 -13.88 -9.62 17.99
N TYR A 77 -14.66 -10.71 18.10
CA TYR A 77 -15.17 -11.45 16.96
C TYR A 77 -16.70 -11.56 17.02
N ASP A 78 -17.37 -11.06 15.99
CA ASP A 78 -18.80 -11.23 15.82
C ASP A 78 -19.06 -12.57 15.11
N PHE A 79 -19.62 -13.54 15.83
CA PHE A 79 -19.95 -14.86 15.30
C PHE A 79 -21.17 -14.88 14.37
N ASP A 80 -22.09 -13.92 14.51
CA ASP A 80 -23.27 -13.82 13.65
C ASP A 80 -22.91 -13.23 12.29
N LEU A 81 -21.96 -12.28 12.27
CA LEU A 81 -21.44 -11.66 11.05
C LEU A 81 -20.18 -12.34 10.50
N GLY A 82 -19.53 -13.19 11.29
CA GLY A 82 -18.33 -13.94 10.89
C GLY A 82 -17.12 -13.06 10.66
N LYS A 83 -16.95 -11.96 11.41
CA LYS A 83 -15.86 -10.98 11.21
C LYS A 83 -15.34 -10.38 12.52
N PRO A 84 -14.09 -9.91 12.55
CA PRO A 84 -13.58 -9.10 13.65
C PRO A 84 -14.16 -7.67 13.64
N TYR A 85 -14.23 -7.08 14.83
CA TYR A 85 -14.57 -5.67 15.05
C TYR A 85 -13.83 -5.17 16.29
N PHE A 86 -13.60 -3.86 16.38
CA PHE A 86 -13.00 -3.24 17.56
C PHE A 86 -14.13 -2.78 18.49
N ASP A 87 -14.26 -3.44 19.64
CA ASP A 87 -15.22 -3.13 20.71
C ASP A 87 -14.75 -1.92 21.53
N ILE A 88 -14.85 -0.73 20.91
CA ILE A 88 -14.35 0.52 21.46
C ILE A 88 -15.15 0.91 22.71
N ASN A 89 -16.43 0.58 22.74
CA ASN A 89 -17.31 0.91 23.88
C ASN A 89 -17.24 -0.14 25.01
N GLY A 90 -16.69 -1.33 24.75
CA GLY A 90 -16.44 -2.40 25.72
C GLY A 90 -17.69 -3.19 26.12
N ASN A 91 -18.72 -3.22 25.28
CA ASN A 91 -19.99 -3.89 25.58
C ASN A 91 -20.11 -5.32 25.02
N GLY A 92 -19.13 -5.75 24.22
CA GLY A 92 -19.08 -7.08 23.61
C GLY A 92 -20.08 -7.31 22.48
N ILE A 93 -20.57 -6.26 21.83
CA ILE A 93 -21.57 -6.30 20.75
C ILE A 93 -21.11 -5.38 19.61
N ASP A 94 -21.07 -5.84 18.35
CA ASP A 94 -20.80 -4.97 17.19
C ASP A 94 -21.95 -3.97 16.99
N ASP A 95 -21.77 -2.72 17.46
CA ASP A 95 -22.75 -1.65 17.32
C ASP A 95 -22.18 -0.31 16.82
N SER A 96 -23.00 0.72 16.79
CA SER A 96 -22.63 2.05 16.28
C SER A 96 -21.51 2.77 17.05
N GLY A 97 -21.17 2.30 18.26
CA GLY A 97 -20.04 2.80 19.05
C GLY A 97 -18.70 2.15 18.69
N ASP A 98 -18.70 1.16 17.81
CA ASP A 98 -17.56 0.31 17.49
C ASP A 98 -17.06 0.52 16.06
N PHE A 99 -15.91 -0.08 15.76
CA PHE A 99 -15.36 -0.09 14.41
C PHE A 99 -15.35 -1.51 13.85
N ALA A 100 -16.34 -1.80 13.02
CA ALA A 100 -16.40 -3.06 12.29
C ALA A 100 -15.52 -3.00 11.03
N LEU A 101 -14.71 -4.04 10.83
CA LEU A 101 -13.91 -4.17 9.62
C LEU A 101 -14.80 -4.32 8.38
N GLY A 102 -14.27 -3.85 7.25
CA GLY A 102 -14.91 -4.01 5.95
C GLY A 102 -14.99 -5.47 5.50
N THR A 103 -15.75 -5.73 4.45
CA THR A 103 -15.94 -7.10 3.91
C THR A 103 -14.83 -7.54 2.95
N LYS A 104 -13.89 -6.66 2.63
CA LYS A 104 -12.74 -6.98 1.78
C LYS A 104 -11.61 -7.51 2.65
N THR A 105 -11.36 -8.81 2.56
CA THR A 105 -10.27 -9.49 3.25
C THR A 105 -9.56 -10.39 2.24
N PRO A 106 -8.22 -10.47 2.25
CA PRO A 106 -7.50 -11.38 1.36
C PRO A 106 -7.81 -12.83 1.72
N THR A 107 -8.26 -13.60 0.72
CA THR A 107 -8.42 -15.04 0.86
C THR A 107 -7.17 -15.76 0.32
N MET A 108 -6.48 -16.50 1.19
CA MET A 108 -5.28 -17.28 0.86
C MET A 108 -5.46 -18.71 1.33
N PHE A 109 -5.04 -19.68 0.53
CA PHE A 109 -5.15 -21.11 0.88
C PHE A 109 -6.55 -21.55 1.33
N GLY A 110 -7.60 -20.87 0.84
CA GLY A 110 -9.00 -21.14 1.19
C GLY A 110 -9.48 -20.53 2.51
N LYS A 111 -8.72 -19.62 3.12
CA LYS A 111 -9.07 -18.91 4.36
C LYS A 111 -8.91 -17.41 4.23
N ASP A 112 -9.64 -16.66 5.03
CA ASP A 112 -9.49 -15.22 5.18
C ASP A 112 -8.33 -14.91 6.12
N TYR A 113 -7.53 -13.90 5.76
CA TYR A 113 -6.36 -13.48 6.51
C TYR A 113 -6.49 -12.03 6.94
N TYR A 114 -6.37 -11.81 8.25
CA TYR A 114 -6.09 -10.49 8.83
C TYR A 114 -4.60 -10.36 9.13
N SER A 115 -4.17 -9.18 9.56
CA SER A 115 -2.78 -8.94 9.98
C SER A 115 -2.37 -9.90 11.09
N ARG A 116 -1.05 -10.11 11.24
CA ARG A 116 -0.53 -10.92 12.34
C ARG A 116 -0.93 -10.34 13.69
N GLY A 117 -0.87 -9.02 13.83
CA GLY A 117 -1.25 -8.31 15.06
C GLY A 117 -2.71 -8.55 15.44
N LEU A 118 -3.64 -8.33 14.51
CA LEU A 118 -5.07 -8.57 14.76
C LEU A 118 -5.34 -10.03 15.11
N THR A 119 -4.77 -10.95 14.33
CA THR A 119 -5.01 -12.39 14.50
C THR A 119 -4.51 -12.90 15.85
N ALA A 120 -3.33 -12.45 16.29
CA ALA A 120 -2.83 -12.74 17.63
C ALA A 120 -3.74 -12.15 18.71
N ALA A 121 -4.15 -10.88 18.56
CA ALA A 121 -5.00 -10.19 19.53
C ALA A 121 -6.38 -10.84 19.69
N LEU A 122 -6.97 -11.40 18.63
CA LEU A 122 -8.22 -12.18 18.74
C LEU A 122 -8.10 -13.35 19.72
N LYS A 123 -6.92 -14.01 19.76
CA LYS A 123 -6.64 -15.10 20.71
C LYS A 123 -6.31 -14.57 22.09
N GLU A 124 -5.46 -13.55 22.17
CA GLU A 124 -5.01 -12.94 23.44
C GLU A 124 -6.16 -12.32 24.24
N ASN A 125 -7.10 -11.67 23.55
CA ASN A 125 -8.30 -11.08 24.15
C ASN A 125 -9.35 -12.14 24.52
N GLY A 126 -9.16 -13.40 24.12
CA GLY A 126 -10.13 -14.48 24.31
C GLY A 126 -11.38 -14.38 23.43
N ALA A 127 -11.37 -13.50 22.43
CA ALA A 127 -12.44 -13.38 21.44
C ALA A 127 -12.58 -14.69 20.63
N LEU A 128 -11.43 -15.27 20.27
CA LEU A 128 -11.31 -16.60 19.68
C LEU A 128 -10.40 -17.49 20.55
N THR A 129 -10.66 -18.79 20.49
CA THR A 129 -9.99 -19.88 21.19
C THR A 129 -9.83 -21.04 20.23
N ASP A 130 -8.98 -22.01 20.57
CA ASP A 130 -8.80 -23.23 19.76
C ASP A 130 -10.12 -24.01 19.50
N THR A 131 -11.16 -23.79 20.31
CA THR A 131 -12.45 -24.50 20.20
C THR A 131 -13.50 -23.79 19.37
N ASN A 132 -13.41 -22.46 19.21
CA ASN A 132 -14.37 -21.65 18.45
C ASN A 132 -13.71 -20.93 17.26
N TRP A 133 -12.44 -21.20 16.97
CA TRP A 133 -11.75 -20.64 15.81
C TRP A 133 -12.46 -21.05 14.50
N PRO A 134 -12.93 -20.09 13.68
CA PRO A 134 -13.59 -20.41 12.42
C PRO A 134 -12.66 -21.13 11.45
N ALA A 135 -13.11 -22.23 10.84
CA ALA A 135 -12.30 -22.99 9.88
C ALA A 135 -11.93 -22.17 8.62
N SER A 136 -12.70 -21.14 8.31
CA SER A 136 -12.46 -20.19 7.22
C SER A 136 -11.48 -19.07 7.58
N LEU A 137 -11.05 -18.95 8.84
CA LEU A 137 -10.14 -17.90 9.29
C LEU A 137 -8.73 -18.47 9.50
N ALA A 138 -7.72 -17.80 8.97
CA ALA A 138 -6.33 -18.18 9.18
C ALA A 138 -5.97 -18.14 10.68
N THR A 139 -5.24 -19.14 11.17
CA THR A 139 -4.76 -19.16 12.56
C THR A 139 -3.56 -18.24 12.73
N GLU A 140 -3.20 -17.93 13.99
CA GLU A 140 -1.97 -17.20 14.32
C GLU A 140 -0.73 -17.84 13.69
N GLU A 141 -0.61 -19.17 13.72
CA GLU A 141 0.52 -19.88 13.13
C GLU A 141 0.53 -19.77 11.60
N GLU A 142 -0.64 -19.72 10.96
CA GLU A 142 -0.77 -19.55 9.52
C GLU A 142 -0.42 -18.12 9.09
N THR A 143 -0.90 -17.10 9.81
CA THR A 143 -0.58 -15.70 9.50
C THR A 143 0.90 -15.41 9.72
N GLN A 144 1.52 -15.95 10.78
CA GLN A 144 2.96 -15.82 11.02
C GLN A 144 3.80 -16.51 9.95
N ARG A 145 3.35 -17.66 9.43
CA ARG A 145 4.03 -18.35 8.33
C ARG A 145 3.87 -17.62 7.00
N ASP A 146 2.68 -17.10 6.73
CA ASP A 146 2.30 -16.74 5.37
C ASP A 146 2.46 -15.26 5.02
N TRP A 147 2.36 -14.35 5.99
CA TRP A 147 2.58 -12.93 5.74
C TRP A 147 4.00 -12.55 5.35
N PRO A 148 5.09 -13.11 5.93
CA PRO A 148 6.44 -12.67 5.62
C PRO A 148 6.83 -12.70 4.13
N PHE A 149 6.25 -13.59 3.32
CA PHE A 149 6.50 -13.62 1.88
C PHE A 149 5.61 -12.67 1.05
N ARG A 150 4.68 -11.97 1.70
CA ARG A 150 3.71 -11.03 1.13
C ARG A 150 3.85 -9.62 1.70
N GLU A 151 4.94 -9.33 2.38
CA GLU A 151 5.29 -7.98 2.78
C GLU A 151 6.54 -7.55 2.04
N THR A 152 6.67 -6.25 1.79
CA THR A 152 7.87 -5.67 1.16
C THR A 152 8.75 -4.95 2.16
N ILE A 153 8.20 -4.61 3.33
CA ILE A 153 8.76 -3.63 4.27
C ILE A 153 10.17 -3.97 4.77
N ASN A 154 10.47 -5.28 4.89
CA ASN A 154 11.77 -5.77 5.34
C ASN A 154 12.76 -6.05 4.19
N ASN A 155 12.32 -5.95 2.93
CA ASN A 155 13.10 -6.34 1.76
C ASN A 155 13.67 -5.14 1.00
N TYR A 156 13.34 -3.91 1.40
CA TYR A 156 13.80 -2.73 0.67
C TYR A 156 15.33 -2.56 0.69
N GLU A 157 15.99 -2.86 1.81
CA GLU A 157 17.45 -2.77 1.93
C GLU A 157 18.17 -3.68 0.92
N GLU A 158 17.63 -4.88 0.67
CA GLU A 158 18.16 -5.83 -0.30
C GLU A 158 18.13 -5.28 -1.74
N LEU A 159 17.16 -4.43 -2.09
CA LEU A 159 17.13 -3.79 -3.41
C LEU A 159 18.35 -2.90 -3.65
N GLY A 160 18.81 -2.18 -2.62
CA GLY A 160 20.00 -1.33 -2.69
C GLY A 160 21.28 -2.13 -2.90
N THR A 161 21.28 -3.42 -2.55
CA THR A 161 22.41 -4.33 -2.75
C THR A 161 22.31 -5.06 -4.08
N ASN A 162 21.15 -5.64 -4.38
CA ASN A 162 20.97 -6.57 -5.49
C ASN A 162 20.59 -5.86 -6.79
N ILE A 163 20.00 -4.66 -6.74
CA ILE A 163 19.64 -3.87 -7.92
C ILE A 163 19.80 -2.35 -7.71
N PRO A 164 21.00 -1.86 -7.33
CA PRO A 164 21.22 -0.47 -6.91
C PRO A 164 20.88 0.58 -7.97
N ASN A 165 20.86 0.19 -9.24
CA ASN A 165 20.58 1.10 -10.36
C ASN A 165 19.09 1.17 -10.73
N LEU A 166 18.22 0.44 -10.03
CA LEU A 166 16.78 0.50 -10.24
C LEU A 166 16.27 1.94 -10.12
N LYS A 167 15.29 2.28 -10.96
CA LYS A 167 14.55 3.55 -10.91
C LYS A 167 13.09 3.25 -10.65
N VAL A 168 12.47 3.94 -9.71
CA VAL A 168 11.10 3.65 -9.28
C VAL A 168 10.19 4.85 -9.50
N LEU A 169 8.98 4.58 -9.98
CA LEU A 169 7.88 5.53 -9.99
C LEU A 169 6.71 4.92 -9.22
N LEU A 170 6.22 5.63 -8.20
CA LEU A 170 5.05 5.26 -7.42
C LEU A 170 3.84 6.05 -7.93
N LEU A 171 2.88 5.34 -8.50
CA LEU A 171 1.66 5.91 -9.08
C LEU A 171 0.49 5.77 -8.10
N PHE A 172 -0.19 6.88 -7.80
CA PHE A 172 -1.32 6.93 -6.87
C PHE A 172 -2.30 8.07 -7.21
N GLY A 173 -3.55 7.90 -6.79
CA GLY A 173 -4.62 8.88 -6.98
C GLY A 173 -5.00 9.56 -5.67
N VAL A 174 -5.84 10.60 -5.76
CA VAL A 174 -6.45 11.24 -4.58
C VAL A 174 -7.19 10.18 -3.74
N ASP A 175 -8.08 9.43 -4.39
CA ASP A 175 -8.73 8.24 -3.84
C ASP A 175 -8.04 6.99 -4.40
N ASP A 176 -7.43 6.20 -3.52
CA ASP A 176 -6.85 4.92 -3.96
C ASP A 176 -7.95 3.88 -4.18
N HIS A 177 -7.61 2.84 -4.95
CA HIS A 177 -8.53 1.79 -5.34
C HIS A 177 -9.11 1.02 -4.14
N VAL A 178 -8.34 0.90 -3.06
CA VAL A 178 -8.71 0.09 -1.90
C VAL A 178 -8.46 0.80 -0.57
N GLN A 179 -7.34 1.49 -0.43
CA GLN A 179 -6.96 2.19 0.81
C GLN A 179 -7.72 3.52 0.92
N THR A 180 -8.14 3.89 2.13
CA THR A 180 -8.84 5.16 2.38
C THR A 180 -8.05 6.16 3.19
N VAL A 181 -7.14 5.70 4.06
CA VAL A 181 -6.45 6.57 5.02
C VAL A 181 -5.64 7.66 4.31
N LYS A 182 -5.74 8.88 4.85
CA LYS A 182 -5.35 10.12 4.16
C LYS A 182 -3.87 10.18 3.83
N ASP A 183 -3.04 9.70 4.75
CA ASP A 183 -1.58 9.70 4.70
C ASP A 183 -0.99 8.67 3.74
N LYS A 184 -1.83 7.80 3.14
CA LYS A 184 -1.42 6.78 2.16
C LYS A 184 -0.18 5.99 2.60
N PRO A 185 -0.22 5.29 3.76
CA PRO A 185 0.96 4.65 4.35
C PRO A 185 1.60 3.60 3.42
N HIS A 186 0.84 2.98 2.52
CA HIS A 186 1.37 2.09 1.49
C HIS A 186 2.29 2.79 0.46
N ILE A 187 2.01 4.06 0.11
CA ILE A 187 2.89 4.87 -0.74
C ILE A 187 4.06 5.41 0.10
N HIS A 188 3.80 5.85 1.33
CA HIS A 188 4.82 6.39 2.22
C HIS A 188 5.89 5.34 2.57
N GLN A 189 5.49 4.14 3.01
CA GLN A 189 6.43 3.06 3.31
C GLN A 189 7.20 2.60 2.08
N ALA A 190 6.56 2.58 0.91
CA ALA A 190 7.24 2.26 -0.33
C ALA A 190 8.29 3.32 -0.68
N TYR A 191 7.94 4.61 -0.58
CA TYR A 191 8.85 5.72 -0.83
C TYR A 191 10.04 5.68 0.14
N ASP A 192 9.79 5.56 1.44
CA ASP A 192 10.82 5.44 2.47
C ASP A 192 11.73 4.24 2.21
N GLY A 193 11.13 3.09 1.91
CA GLY A 193 11.83 1.85 1.59
C GLY A 193 12.78 2.01 0.41
N PHE A 194 12.28 2.43 -0.75
CA PHE A 194 13.13 2.61 -1.93
C PHE A 194 14.19 3.70 -1.72
N THR A 195 13.84 4.86 -1.16
CA THR A 195 14.81 5.95 -0.97
C THR A 195 15.90 5.62 0.05
N SER A 196 15.57 4.92 1.15
CA SER A 196 16.56 4.42 2.12
C SER A 196 17.51 3.39 1.51
N ALA A 197 17.09 2.66 0.48
CA ALA A 197 17.92 1.77 -0.31
C ALA A 197 18.79 2.51 -1.35
N GLY A 198 18.76 3.85 -1.39
CA GLY A 198 19.51 4.67 -2.33
C GLY A 198 18.95 4.67 -3.76
N ILE A 199 17.72 4.18 -3.95
CA ILE A 199 17.05 4.11 -5.25
C ILE A 199 16.46 5.47 -5.59
N TRP A 200 16.52 5.84 -6.87
CA TRP A 200 15.83 7.03 -7.38
C TRP A 200 14.33 6.74 -7.41
N VAL A 201 13.53 7.64 -6.83
CA VAL A 201 12.08 7.46 -6.71
C VAL A 201 11.35 8.71 -7.18
N ARG A 202 10.30 8.52 -7.97
CA ARG A 202 9.37 9.59 -8.34
C ARG A 202 7.96 9.27 -7.84
N LEU A 203 7.30 10.27 -7.28
CA LEU A 203 5.88 10.21 -6.94
C LEU A 203 5.09 10.78 -8.11
N ASN A 204 4.37 9.90 -8.82
CA ASN A 204 3.57 10.21 -10.00
C ASN A 204 4.36 10.69 -11.25
N PRO A 205 3.86 10.54 -12.49
CA PRO A 205 4.61 10.94 -13.69
C PRO A 205 4.82 12.45 -13.83
N ASP A 206 5.77 12.88 -14.66
CA ASP A 206 5.92 14.27 -15.10
C ASP A 206 4.66 14.74 -15.83
N GLU A 207 4.28 16.01 -15.63
CA GLU A 207 3.11 16.60 -16.29
C GLU A 207 3.20 16.48 -17.82
N SER A 208 4.40 16.60 -18.38
CA SER A 208 4.62 16.48 -19.83
C SER A 208 4.13 15.14 -20.40
N TYR A 209 4.36 14.03 -19.72
CA TYR A 209 3.87 12.70 -20.14
C TYR A 209 2.37 12.52 -19.87
N ILE A 210 1.85 13.13 -18.80
CA ILE A 210 0.42 13.11 -18.49
C ILE A 210 -0.39 13.82 -19.58
N GLN A 211 0.10 14.98 -20.03
CA GLN A 211 -0.52 15.73 -21.12
C GLN A 211 -0.41 15.00 -22.46
N ASP A 212 0.72 14.34 -22.74
CA ASP A 212 0.94 13.60 -23.98
C ASP A 212 -0.03 12.42 -24.15
N VAL A 213 -0.31 11.68 -23.07
CA VAL A 213 -1.36 10.63 -23.11
C VAL A 213 -2.79 11.19 -23.19
N GLY A 214 -2.95 12.51 -23.29
CA GLY A 214 -4.22 13.20 -23.47
C GLY A 214 -5.02 13.38 -22.19
N PHE A 215 -4.40 13.30 -21.01
CA PHE A 215 -5.07 13.59 -19.75
C PHE A 215 -5.07 15.10 -19.49
N THR A 216 -6.25 15.70 -19.46
CA THR A 216 -6.40 17.17 -19.47
C THR A 216 -6.67 17.79 -18.10
N SER A 217 -6.76 16.99 -17.04
CA SER A 217 -6.96 17.53 -15.70
C SER A 217 -5.62 17.94 -15.11
N ILE A 218 -5.64 19.06 -14.38
CA ILE A 218 -4.47 19.56 -13.63
C ILE A 218 -3.97 18.42 -12.74
N SER A 219 -2.69 18.12 -12.89
CA SER A 219 -1.96 17.14 -12.11
C SER A 219 -0.74 17.84 -11.50
N PRO A 220 -0.37 17.50 -10.26
CA PRO A 220 0.84 18.03 -9.68
C PRO A 220 2.05 17.51 -10.46
N ASP A 221 3.02 18.40 -10.65
CA ASP A 221 4.27 18.11 -11.34
C ASP A 221 5.43 18.21 -10.35
N ASN A 222 5.71 17.08 -9.71
CA ASN A 222 6.63 17.03 -8.58
C ASN A 222 8.05 16.71 -9.05
N ASP A 223 9.07 17.11 -8.29
CA ASP A 223 10.43 16.66 -8.56
C ASP A 223 10.62 15.21 -8.10
N ALA A 224 11.39 14.41 -8.84
CA ALA A 224 11.86 13.13 -8.35
C ALA A 224 12.75 13.29 -7.11
N ASN A 225 12.75 12.27 -6.25
CA ASN A 225 13.42 12.19 -4.95
C ASN A 225 12.92 13.25 -3.96
N THR A 226 11.69 13.71 -4.14
CA THR A 226 10.99 14.59 -3.20
C THR A 226 9.68 13.95 -2.74
N GLN A 227 9.21 14.41 -1.59
CA GLN A 227 7.98 13.98 -0.93
C GLN A 227 7.31 15.20 -0.28
N PRO A 228 6.01 15.15 0.05
CA PRO A 228 5.38 16.20 0.84
C PRO A 228 6.08 16.37 2.19
N SER A 229 6.08 17.59 2.73
CA SER A 229 6.56 17.86 4.09
C SER A 229 5.63 17.28 5.16
N ASP A 230 4.37 17.04 4.82
CA ASP A 230 3.36 16.39 5.65
C ASP A 230 2.54 15.43 4.78
N TRP A 231 2.59 14.13 5.08
CA TRP A 231 1.85 13.13 4.31
C TRP A 231 0.34 13.23 4.47
N ASN A 232 -0.19 13.96 5.47
CA ASN A 232 -1.61 14.33 5.51
C ASN A 232 -2.03 15.25 4.35
N THR A 233 -1.10 15.81 3.57
CA THR A 233 -1.38 16.62 2.37
C THR A 233 -0.95 15.93 1.08
N ILE A 234 -0.72 14.61 1.10
CA ILE A 234 -0.32 13.82 -0.09
C ILE A 234 -1.33 13.89 -1.24
N GLU A 235 -2.58 14.28 -0.97
CA GLU A 235 -3.60 14.54 -1.99
C GLU A 235 -3.16 15.64 -2.98
N ASP A 236 -2.39 16.63 -2.53
CA ASP A 236 -1.84 17.70 -3.39
C ASP A 236 -0.75 17.18 -4.34
N TRP A 237 -0.23 15.97 -4.08
CA TRP A 237 0.77 15.26 -4.90
C TRP A 237 0.12 14.18 -5.77
N SER A 238 -1.19 14.00 -5.65
CA SER A 238 -1.94 12.92 -6.27
C SER A 238 -2.64 13.36 -7.57
N HIS A 239 -2.94 12.39 -8.43
CA HIS A 239 -3.81 12.65 -9.58
C HIS A 239 -5.29 12.49 -9.25
N PRO A 240 -6.19 13.16 -9.99
CA PRO A 240 -7.63 12.95 -9.86
C PRO A 240 -8.01 11.47 -10.03
N SER A 241 -8.94 10.98 -9.22
CA SER A 241 -9.34 9.56 -9.23
C SER A 241 -10.58 9.34 -10.09
N THR A 242 -10.34 9.07 -11.38
CA THR A 242 -11.37 8.92 -12.40
C THR A 242 -11.13 7.65 -13.22
N THR A 243 -12.16 7.16 -13.91
CA THR A 243 -11.99 6.05 -14.86
C THR A 243 -10.96 6.35 -15.95
N THR A 244 -10.82 7.63 -16.31
CA THR A 244 -9.86 8.07 -17.33
C THR A 244 -8.43 8.03 -16.79
N SER A 245 -8.18 8.59 -15.60
CA SER A 245 -6.85 8.59 -14.98
C SER A 245 -6.38 7.18 -14.66
N ALA A 246 -7.26 6.31 -14.15
CA ALA A 246 -6.93 4.91 -13.88
C ALA A 246 -6.48 4.12 -15.13
N LYS A 247 -6.79 4.60 -16.34
CA LYS A 247 -6.37 4.03 -17.62
C LYS A 247 -5.15 4.71 -18.21
N LEU A 248 -5.12 6.05 -18.23
CA LEU A 248 -4.11 6.83 -18.95
C LEU A 248 -2.81 6.99 -18.15
N LEU A 249 -2.89 7.20 -16.83
CA LEU A 249 -1.70 7.49 -16.03
C LEU A 249 -0.72 6.31 -15.91
N PRO A 250 -1.15 5.03 -15.90
CA PRO A 250 -0.22 3.92 -16.06
C PRO A 250 0.58 3.98 -17.37
N TYR A 251 -0.03 4.44 -18.48
CA TYR A 251 0.70 4.63 -19.73
C TYR A 251 1.71 5.77 -19.63
N ALA A 252 1.32 6.93 -19.07
CA ALA A 252 2.24 8.04 -18.84
C ALA A 252 3.46 7.60 -18.01
N ALA A 253 3.22 6.89 -16.89
CA ALA A 253 4.27 6.36 -16.03
C ALA A 253 5.21 5.39 -16.76
N ILE A 254 4.66 4.47 -17.56
CA ILE A 254 5.45 3.49 -18.31
C ILE A 254 6.25 4.17 -19.42
N MET A 255 5.64 5.10 -20.16
CA MET A 255 6.29 5.86 -21.22
C MET A 255 7.45 6.69 -20.66
N GLU A 256 7.21 7.44 -19.59
CA GLU A 256 8.25 8.25 -18.94
C GLU A 256 9.44 7.38 -18.51
N MET A 257 9.19 6.29 -17.78
CA MET A 257 10.28 5.44 -17.29
C MET A 257 11.02 4.74 -18.44
N ALA A 258 10.33 4.35 -19.51
CA ALA A 258 10.95 3.78 -20.70
C ALA A 258 11.82 4.80 -21.43
N ASP A 259 11.31 6.01 -21.63
CA ASP A 259 11.97 7.07 -22.38
C ASP A 259 13.19 7.64 -21.64
N ARG A 260 13.07 7.87 -20.32
CA ARG A 260 14.19 8.24 -19.43
C ARG A 260 15.30 7.21 -19.48
N THR A 261 14.94 5.92 -19.54
CA THR A 261 15.88 4.82 -19.66
C THR A 261 16.60 4.83 -21.01
N GLU A 262 15.85 4.98 -22.11
CA GLU A 262 16.41 5.00 -23.47
C GLU A 262 17.30 6.23 -23.73
N LYS A 263 16.96 7.39 -23.15
CA LYS A 263 17.77 8.62 -23.26
C LYS A 263 18.85 8.79 -22.19
N GLU A 264 18.88 7.90 -21.21
CA GLU A 264 19.68 8.06 -19.98
C GLU A 264 19.44 9.42 -19.29
N ASN A 265 18.20 9.96 -19.36
CA ASN A 265 17.84 11.23 -18.73
C ASN A 265 17.08 11.00 -17.41
N TRP A 266 17.78 11.17 -16.29
CA TRP A 266 17.24 11.04 -14.94
C TRP A 266 17.16 12.37 -14.19
N GLU A 267 16.99 13.48 -14.91
CA GLU A 267 16.67 14.80 -14.33
C GLU A 267 15.44 14.73 -13.44
N ASN A 268 15.37 15.59 -12.42
CA ASN A 268 14.31 15.51 -11.40
C ASN A 268 12.91 15.69 -12.00
N ASN A 269 12.77 16.51 -13.03
CA ASN A 269 11.50 16.79 -13.70
C ASN A 269 11.78 17.11 -15.17
N LEU A 270 10.93 16.65 -16.08
CA LEU A 270 11.05 16.87 -17.53
C LEU A 270 10.02 17.87 -18.04
N ASP A 271 10.51 18.98 -18.60
CA ASP A 271 9.69 20.00 -19.25
C ASP A 271 8.96 19.51 -20.51
N SER A 272 9.39 18.37 -21.09
CA SER A 272 8.80 17.77 -22.29
C SER A 272 9.04 16.27 -22.36
N VAL A 273 8.16 15.55 -23.08
CA VAL A 273 8.40 14.16 -23.47
C VAL A 273 9.71 14.03 -24.26
N LEU A 274 10.37 12.88 -24.17
CA LEU A 274 11.69 12.67 -24.77
C LEU A 274 11.62 12.07 -26.19
N PHE A 275 10.42 11.69 -26.66
CA PHE A 275 10.13 11.13 -28.00
C PHE A 275 8.90 11.74 -28.64
#